data_AF-A0A7C6VEP5-F1
#
_entry.id   AF-A0A7C6VEP5-F1
#
_cell.length_a   1.000
_cell.length_b   1.000
_cell.length_c   1.000
_cell.angle_alpha   90.00
_cell.angle_beta   90.00
_cell.angle_gamma   90.00
#
_symmetry.space_group_name_H-M   'P 1'
#
loop_
_entity.id
_entity.type
_entity.pdbx_description
1 polymer ?
#
loop_
_entity_poly.entity_id
_entity_poly.type
_entity_poly.pdbx_seq_one_letter_code
_entity_poly.pdbx_strand_id
1 'polypeptide(L)' 'MKADRRLRLLYLASSFTFVMAGSIAAGYFLGQYLDRQVGGDGLLTALFILLGILAGFYNLYRVGKRE' A
#
# COMPACT_ATOMS: atom_id res chain seq x y z
N MET A 1 10.32 -2.50 31.85
CA MET A 1 9.96 -2.83 30.45
C MET A 1 9.64 -1.58 29.62
N LYS A 2 10.64 -0.74 29.27
CA LYS A 2 10.46 0.41 28.35
C LYS A 2 11.03 0.13 26.94
N ALA A 3 11.93 -0.85 26.81
CA ALA A 3 12.54 -1.26 25.54
C ALA A 3 11.53 -1.90 24.59
N ASP A 4 10.56 -2.64 25.13
CA ASP A 4 9.57 -3.40 24.36
C ASP A 4 8.68 -2.49 23.50
N ARG A 5 8.31 -1.31 24.00
CA ARG A 5 7.42 -0.38 23.30
C ARG A 5 8.09 0.25 22.07
N ARG A 6 9.37 0.59 22.16
CA ARG A 6 10.15 1.15 21.03
C ARG A 6 10.37 0.10 19.94
N LEU A 7 10.71 -1.12 20.35
CA LEU A 7 10.84 -2.27 19.43
C LEU A 7 9.50 -2.60 18.77
N ARG A 8 8.38 -2.57 19.52
CA ARG A 8 7.04 -2.76 18.94
C ARG A 8 6.69 -1.70 17.92
N LEU A 9 6.99 -0.43 18.19
CA LEU A 9 6.73 0.67 17.25
C LEU A 9 7.58 0.54 15.99
N LEU A 10 8.86 0.18 16.12
CA LEU A 10 9.77 -0.08 14.99
C LEU A 10 9.30 -1.27 14.14
N TYR A 11 8.86 -2.35 14.79
CA TYR A 11 8.31 -3.51 14.12
C TYR A 11 7.03 -3.15 13.36
N LEU A 12 6.12 -2.44 14.01
CA LEU A 12 4.85 -2.01 13.41
C LEU A 12 5.09 -1.07 12.21
N ALA A 13 6.00 -0.10 12.35
CA ALA A 13 6.36 0.82 11.26
C ALA A 13 7.02 0.08 10.08
N SER A 14 7.95 -0.84 10.36
CA SER A 14 8.63 -1.63 9.33
C SER A 14 7.65 -2.52 8.56
N SER A 15 6.82 -3.29 9.27
CA SER A 15 5.80 -4.14 8.67
C SER A 15 4.79 -3.33 7.84
N PHE A 16 4.37 -2.17 8.35
CA PHE A 16 3.46 -1.29 7.64
C PHE A 16 4.08 -0.78 6.33
N THR A 17 5.32 -0.29 6.38
CA THR A 17 6.02 0.25 5.21
C THR A 17 6.24 -0.84 4.16
N PHE A 18 6.55 -2.07 4.59
CA PHE A 18 6.74 -3.21 3.69
C PHE A 18 5.44 -3.62 2.99
N VAL A 19 4.32 -3.69 3.73
CA VAL A 19 2.99 -3.96 3.16
C VAL A 19 2.56 -2.85 2.21
N MET A 20 2.84 -1.59 2.54
CA MET A 20 2.53 -0.44 1.70
C MET A 20 3.34 -0.47 0.39
N ALA A 21 4.65 -0.72 0.47
CA ALA A 21 5.52 -0.88 -0.69
C ALA A 21 5.07 -2.05 -1.59
N GLY A 22 4.73 -3.19 -1.00
CA GLY A 22 4.18 -4.34 -1.73
C GLY A 22 2.86 -4.03 -2.42
N SER A 23 1.96 -3.29 -1.77
CA SER A 23 0.67 -2.91 -2.35
C SER A 23 0.84 -1.93 -3.52
N ILE A 24 1.77 -0.97 -3.41
CA ILE A 24 2.09 -0.04 -4.50
C ILE A 24 2.70 -0.79 -5.68
N ALA A 25 3.66 -1.68 -5.43
CA ALA A 25 4.28 -2.49 -6.47
C ALA A 25 3.23 -3.37 -7.18
N ALA A 26 2.35 -4.03 -6.42
CA ALA A 26 1.27 -4.84 -6.97
C ALA A 26 0.30 -4.00 -7.82
N GLY A 27 -0.10 -2.81 -7.35
CA GLY A 27 -0.96 -1.89 -8.10
C GLY A 27 -0.30 -1.38 -9.38
N TYR A 28 1.00 -1.09 -9.35
CA TYR A 28 1.77 -0.71 -10.53
C TYR A 28 1.84 -1.84 -11.56
N PHE A 29 2.22 -3.05 -11.14
CA PHE A 29 2.34 -4.20 -12.06
C PHE A 29 0.98 -4.63 -12.64
N LEU A 30 -0.06 -4.70 -11.81
CA LEU A 30 -1.42 -5.03 -12.28
C LEU A 30 -1.97 -3.94 -13.20
N GLY A 31 -1.78 -2.68 -12.82
CA GLY A 31 -2.17 -1.53 -13.64
C GLY A 31 -1.50 -1.58 -15.00
N GLN A 32 -0.17 -1.70 -15.04
CA GLN A 32 0.60 -1.76 -16.29
C GLN A 32 0.23 -2.96 -17.15
N TYR A 33 -0.04 -4.12 -16.54
CA TYR A 33 -0.46 -5.32 -17.26
C TYR A 33 -1.83 -5.13 -17.94
N LEU A 34 -2.80 -4.53 -17.25
CA LEU A 34 -4.11 -4.21 -17.82
C LEU A 34 -4.02 -3.10 -18.89
N ASP A 35 -3.23 -2.07 -18.63
CA ASP A 35 -3.07 -0.91 -19.51
C ASP A 35 -2.49 -1.33 -20.87
N ARG A 36 -1.56 -2.30 -20.87
CA ARG A 36 -1.04 -2.94 -22.09
C ARG A 36 -2.08 -3.75 -22.86
N GLN A 37 -3.09 -4.31 -22.19
CA GLN A 37 -4.17 -5.05 -22.87
C GLN A 37 -5.24 -4.11 -23.44
N VAL A 38 -5.51 -3.00 -22.75
CA VAL A 38 -6.56 -2.04 -23.13
C VAL A 38 -6.03 -0.97 -24.10
N GLY A 39 -4.71 -0.81 -24.20
CA GLY A 39 -4.09 0.25 -25.01
C GLY A 39 -4.26 1.64 -24.39
N GLY A 40 -4.50 1.70 -23.08
CA GLY A 40 -4.53 2.96 -22.34
C GLY A 40 -3.11 3.50 -22.20
N ASP A 41 -2.89 4.77 -22.55
CA ASP A 41 -1.58 5.44 -22.45
C ASP A 41 -1.16 5.76 -21.00
N GLY A 42 -1.29 4.82 -20.05
CA GLY A 42 -0.91 5.04 -18.64
C GLY A 42 -2.07 5.38 -17.71
N LEU A 43 -3.27 5.65 -18.23
CA LEU A 43 -4.41 6.14 -17.44
C LEU A 43 -4.95 5.08 -16.47
N LEU A 44 -5.03 3.83 -16.91
CA LEU A 44 -5.52 2.72 -16.08
C LEU A 44 -4.50 2.36 -15.00
N THR A 45 -3.22 2.43 -15.36
CA THR A 45 -2.10 2.28 -14.43
C THR A 45 -2.14 3.34 -13.33
N ALA A 46 -2.32 4.61 -13.70
CA ALA A 46 -2.43 5.71 -12.74
C ALA A 46 -3.63 5.54 -11.79
N LEU A 47 -4.79 5.11 -12.31
CA LEU A 47 -5.99 4.85 -11.51
C LEU A 47 -5.79 3.70 -10.53
N PHE A 48 -5.18 2.59 -10.97
CA PHE A 48 -4.90 1.43 -10.11
C PHE A 48 -3.87 1.72 -9.03
N ILE A 49 -2.84 2.52 -9.34
CA ILE A 49 -1.88 2.99 -8.35
C ILE A 49 -2.57 3.89 -7.31
N LEU A 50 -3.40 4.84 -7.75
CA LEU A 50 -4.20 5.69 -6.86
C LEU A 50 -5.12 4.86 -5.95
N LEU A 51 -5.81 3.87 -6.52
CA LEU A 51 -6.65 2.94 -5.76
C LEU A 51 -5.82 2.09 -4.79
N GLY A 52 -4.63 1.62 -5.17
CA GLY A 52 -3.73 0.88 -4.29
C GLY A 52 -3.23 1.72 -3.11
N ILE A 53 -2.88 2.99 -3.36
CA ILE A 53 -2.49 3.95 -2.33
C ILE A 53 -3.69 4.21 -1.39
N LEU A 54 -4.87 4.52 -1.95
CA LEU A 54 -6.09 4.75 -1.18
C LEU A 54 -6.49 3.53 -0.34
N ALA A 55 -6.41 2.33 -0.89
CA ALA A 55 -6.70 1.09 -0.18
C ALA A 55 -5.70 0.85 0.97
N GLY A 56 -4.41 1.12 0.74
CA GLY A 56 -3.37 1.04 1.77
C GLY A 56 -3.61 2.03 2.92
N PHE A 57 -3.91 3.29 2.59
CA PHE A 57 -4.28 4.32 3.56
C PHE A 57 -5.58 3.98 4.30
N TYR A 58 -6.59 3.48 3.60
CA TYR A 58 -7.85 3.08 4.20
C TYR A 58 -7.66 1.92 5.19
N ASN A 59 -6.80 0.95 4.87
CA ASN A 59 -6.48 -0.14 5.78
C ASN A 59 -5.73 0.37 7.02
N LEU A 60 -4.78 1.29 6.85
CA LEU A 60 -4.10 1.96 7.97
C LEU A 60 -5.10 2.70 8.87
N TYR A 61 -5.98 3.50 8.27
CA TYR A 61 -6.99 4.27 8.99
C TYR A 61 -7.97 3.35 9.73
N ARG A 62 -8.34 2.22 9.11
CA ARG A 62 -9.20 1.21 9.73
C ARG A 62 -8.53 0.49 10.90
N VAL A 63 -7.24 0.15 10.78
CA VAL A 63 -6.48 -0.49 11.86
C VAL A 63 -6.27 0.51 13.00
N GLY A 64 -5.84 1.73 12.71
CA GLY A 64 -5.62 2.78 13.71
C GLY A 64 -6.90 3.29 14.38
N LYS A 65 -8.07 3.16 13.73
CA LYS A 65 -9.38 3.46 14.34
C LYS A 65 -9.94 2.29 15.17
N ARG A 66 -9.38 1.08 15.01
CA ARG A 66 -9.80 -0.12 15.77
C ARG A 66 -9.00 -0.36 17.05
N GLU A 67 -7.85 0.29 17.20
CA GLU A 67 -7.16 0.45 18.50
C GLU A 67 -7.69 1.66 19.26
#